data_AF-T1FA31-F1
#
_entry.id   AF-T1FA31-F1
#
_cell.length_a   1.000
_cell.length_b   1.000
_cell.length_c   1.000
_cell.angle_alpha   90.00
_cell.angle_beta   90.00
_cell.angle_gamma   90.00
#
_symmetry.space_group_name_H-M   'P 1'
#
loop_
_entity.id
_entity.type
_entity.pdbx_description
1 polymer ?
#
loop_
_entity_poly.entity_id
_entity_poly.type
_entity_poly.pdbx_seq_one_letter_code
_entity_poly.pdbx_strand_id
1 'polypeptide(L)'
;MCELVQKKHPNVLEKVKECRKRKATSEVSDMPAKKACIQATVTTCTPLGSSVISQAKVDQLVTNFIVEYLEPMSIVESQPFIELVKGLQPTKKVLSRKTLNG
;
A
#
# COMPACT_ATOMS: atom_id res chain seq x y z
N MET A 1 -18.23 -28.27 27.16
CA MET A 1 -18.07 -26.80 27.20
C MET A 1 -16.67 -26.49 26.70
N CYS A 2 -16.51 -25.77 25.60
CA CYS A 2 -15.18 -25.36 25.10
C CYS A 2 -15.11 -23.84 25.10
N GLU A 3 -14.13 -23.29 25.82
CA GLU A 3 -13.99 -21.84 25.97
C GLU A 3 -13.36 -21.20 24.72
N LEU A 4 -14.05 -20.19 24.18
CA LEU A 4 -13.60 -19.40 23.04
C LEU A 4 -12.64 -18.31 23.52
N VAL A 5 -11.34 -18.63 23.59
CA VAL A 5 -10.28 -17.63 23.88
C VAL A 5 -10.13 -16.68 22.69
N GLN A 6 -10.85 -15.56 22.73
CA GLN A 6 -10.72 -14.49 21.74
C GLN A 6 -9.43 -13.70 21.94
N LYS A 7 -8.39 -14.00 21.15
CA LYS A 7 -7.17 -13.19 21.08
C LYS A 7 -7.45 -11.86 20.38
N LYS A 8 -7.75 -10.80 21.15
CA LYS A 8 -7.80 -9.42 20.63
C LYS A 8 -6.38 -8.89 20.44
N HIS A 9 -6.05 -8.42 19.24
CA HIS A 9 -4.75 -7.82 18.94
C HIS A 9 -4.73 -6.35 19.44
N PRO A 10 -3.68 -5.87 20.12
CA PRO A 10 -3.70 -4.59 20.84
C PRO A 10 -3.61 -3.33 19.95
N ASN A 11 -3.77 -3.45 18.62
CA ASN A 11 -3.56 -2.34 17.68
C ASN A 11 -4.87 -1.64 17.26
N VAL A 12 -5.79 -1.46 18.22
CA VAL A 12 -6.98 -0.59 18.07
C VAL A 12 -6.61 0.80 18.60
N LEU A 13 -5.85 1.55 17.80
CA LEU A 13 -5.57 2.96 18.08
C LEU A 13 -6.69 3.83 17.50
N GLU A 14 -7.66 4.18 18.35
CA GLU A 14 -8.66 5.20 18.02
C GLU A 14 -8.05 6.61 17.93
N LYS A 15 -8.35 7.30 16.83
CA LYS A 15 -8.65 8.75 16.75
C LYS A 15 -7.65 9.77 17.34
N VAL A 16 -6.95 10.46 16.44
CA VAL A 16 -6.59 11.88 16.58
C VAL A 16 -7.16 12.62 15.36
N LYS A 17 -8.39 13.15 15.43
CA LYS A 17 -8.76 14.49 15.94
C LYS A 17 -8.13 15.67 15.16
N GLU A 18 -8.82 16.04 14.08
CA GLU A 18 -9.09 17.41 13.61
C GLU A 18 -8.14 18.54 14.07
N CYS A 19 -7.26 18.99 13.18
CA CYS A 19 -6.56 20.26 13.33
C CYS A 19 -7.40 21.42 12.75
N ARG A 20 -7.85 22.30 13.64
CA ARG A 20 -8.77 23.42 13.35
C ARG A 20 -8.16 24.52 12.48
N LYS A 21 -9.05 25.23 11.76
CA LYS A 21 -8.82 26.53 11.11
C LYS A 21 -8.06 27.52 12.02
N ARG A 22 -7.18 28.32 11.42
CA ARG A 22 -6.90 29.70 11.88
C ARG A 22 -6.96 30.67 10.70
N LYS A 23 -7.74 31.72 10.87
CA LYS A 23 -7.78 32.92 10.02
C LYS A 23 -7.00 34.01 10.77
N ALA A 24 -6.12 34.73 10.10
CA ALA A 24 -5.48 35.93 10.63
C ALA A 24 -5.39 36.99 9.53
N THR A 25 -6.09 38.10 9.75
CA THR A 25 -6.06 39.34 8.96
C THR A 25 -5.18 40.36 9.69
N SER A 26 -4.24 40.98 8.97
CA SER A 26 -3.31 42.05 9.41
C SER A 26 -2.34 42.35 8.25
N GLU A 27 -2.02 43.58 7.80
CA GLU A 27 -2.68 44.90 7.91
C GLU A 27 -2.70 45.55 6.49
N VAL A 28 -2.09 46.73 6.28
CA VAL A 28 -1.95 47.45 4.99
C VAL A 28 -0.52 47.96 4.81
N SER A 29 0.08 47.74 3.64
CA SER A 29 1.05 48.68 3.05
C SER A 29 1.04 48.59 1.52
N ASP A 30 1.11 49.75 0.88
CA ASP A 30 0.96 49.93 -0.58
C ASP A 30 2.33 49.88 -1.27
N MET A 31 2.47 49.12 -2.37
CA MET A 31 3.35 49.39 -3.53
C MET A 31 3.30 48.24 -4.57
N PRO A 32 3.33 48.52 -5.89
CA PRO A 32 3.13 47.50 -6.92
C PRO A 32 4.44 46.87 -7.42
N ALA A 33 4.77 45.68 -6.93
CA ALA A 33 5.92 44.90 -7.40
C ALA A 33 5.49 43.60 -8.12
N LYS A 34 5.63 43.61 -9.45
CA LYS A 34 5.80 42.48 -10.40
C LYS A 34 5.25 41.11 -9.95
N LYS A 35 4.19 40.63 -10.63
CA LYS A 35 3.62 39.28 -10.49
C LYS A 35 4.61 38.17 -10.89
N ALA A 36 5.51 37.81 -9.99
CA ALA A 36 6.18 36.51 -10.04
C ALA A 36 5.12 35.44 -9.70
N CYS A 37 4.68 34.68 -10.71
CA CYS A 37 3.85 33.51 -10.47
C CYS A 37 4.69 32.45 -9.78
N ILE A 38 4.63 32.41 -8.44
CA ILE A 38 5.12 31.27 -7.67
C ILE A 38 4.18 30.11 -7.98
N GLN A 39 4.48 29.38 -9.06
CA GLN A 39 3.89 28.07 -9.29
C GLN A 39 4.31 27.19 -8.12
N ALA A 40 3.37 26.91 -7.22
CA ALA A 40 3.57 25.94 -6.16
C ALA A 40 3.74 24.57 -6.81
N THR A 41 4.99 24.19 -7.07
CA THR A 41 5.36 22.81 -7.40
C THR A 41 4.89 21.94 -6.24
N VAL A 42 3.81 21.19 -6.48
CA VAL A 42 3.30 20.22 -5.53
C VAL A 42 4.32 19.10 -5.45
N THR A 43 5.25 19.21 -4.50
CA THR A 43 6.16 18.13 -4.12
C THR A 43 5.31 17.00 -3.56
N THR A 44 4.89 16.08 -4.42
CA THR A 44 4.23 14.86 -4.02
C THR A 44 5.19 14.05 -3.17
N CYS A 45 4.94 14.00 -1.86
CA CYS A 45 5.70 13.17 -0.94
C CYS A 45 5.50 11.70 -1.34
N THR A 46 6.40 11.14 -2.14
CA THR A 46 6.46 9.70 -2.38
C THR A 46 6.77 9.02 -1.05
N PRO A 47 5.94 8.08 -0.57
CA PRO A 47 6.20 7.40 0.69
C PRO A 47 7.49 6.59 0.58
N LEU A 48 8.47 6.96 1.38
CA LEU A 48 9.74 6.26 1.49
C LEU A 48 9.51 4.86 2.07
N GLY A 49 9.69 3.80 1.27
CA GLY A 49 9.75 2.43 1.78
C GLY A 49 8.89 1.35 1.11
N SER A 50 8.21 1.63 -0.02
CA SER A 50 7.55 0.58 -0.81
C SER A 50 8.26 0.41 -2.16
N SER A 51 9.15 -0.57 -2.26
CA SER A 51 9.67 -1.05 -3.55
C SER A 51 8.54 -1.77 -4.28
N VAL A 52 7.86 -1.06 -5.19
CA VAL A 52 6.76 -1.60 -5.99
C VAL A 52 7.36 -2.46 -7.10
N ILE A 53 7.34 -3.78 -6.95
CA ILE A 53 7.76 -4.68 -8.02
C ILE A 53 6.66 -4.78 -9.10
N SER A 54 7.04 -5.08 -10.34
CA SER A 54 6.06 -5.28 -11.42
C SER A 54 5.25 -6.57 -11.18
N GLN A 55 4.05 -6.66 -11.78
CA GLN A 55 3.25 -7.90 -11.69
C GLN A 55 4.05 -9.07 -12.30
N ALA A 56 4.65 -8.88 -13.48
CA ALA A 56 5.54 -9.85 -14.12
C ALA A 56 6.69 -10.31 -13.22
N LYS A 57 7.20 -9.47 -12.29
CA LYS A 57 8.24 -9.90 -11.34
C LYS A 57 7.68 -10.75 -10.21
N VAL A 58 6.47 -10.47 -9.71
CA VAL A 58 5.74 -11.37 -8.79
C VAL A 58 5.50 -12.71 -9.47
N ASP A 59 4.98 -12.68 -10.70
CA ASP A 59 4.66 -13.87 -11.49
C ASP A 59 5.91 -14.74 -11.72
N GLN A 60 7.05 -14.14 -12.07
CA GLN A 60 8.32 -14.84 -12.18
C GLN A 60 8.76 -15.46 -10.84
N LEU A 61 8.71 -14.72 -9.73
CA LEU A 61 9.13 -15.24 -8.42
C LEU A 61 8.26 -16.42 -7.96
N VAL A 62 6.95 -16.34 -8.18
CA VAL A 62 6.01 -17.43 -7.87
C VAL A 62 6.24 -18.64 -8.79
N THR A 63 6.51 -18.41 -10.08
CA THR A 63 6.83 -19.48 -11.04
C THR A 63 8.15 -20.18 -10.69
N ASN A 64 9.20 -19.42 -10.34
CA ASN A 64 10.47 -19.97 -9.88
C ASN A 64 10.28 -20.84 -8.63
N PHE A 65 9.54 -20.35 -7.63
CA PHE A 65 9.21 -21.15 -6.44
C PHE A 65 8.52 -22.49 -6.79
N ILE A 66 7.54 -22.47 -7.70
CA ILE A 66 6.86 -23.68 -8.18
C ILE A 66 7.82 -24.65 -8.87
N VAL A 67 8.68 -24.15 -9.78
CA VAL A 67 9.55 -24.99 -10.61
C VAL A 67 10.76 -25.52 -9.83
N GLU A 68 11.39 -24.69 -9.00
CA GLU A 68 12.59 -25.05 -8.23
C GLU A 68 12.27 -26.08 -7.12
N TYR A 69 11.07 -26.03 -6.53
CA TYR A 69 10.65 -26.92 -5.44
C TYR A 69 9.65 -28.00 -5.89
N LEU A 70 9.29 -28.05 -7.18
CA LEU A 70 8.29 -28.95 -7.77
C LEU A 70 6.91 -28.90 -7.06
N GLU A 71 6.56 -27.74 -6.51
CA GLU A 71 5.36 -27.53 -5.71
C GLU A 71 4.08 -27.50 -6.59
N PRO A 72 2.95 -28.06 -6.13
CA PRO A 72 1.71 -28.04 -6.91
C PRO A 72 1.08 -26.64 -6.89
N MET A 73 0.56 -26.20 -8.03
CA MET A 73 -0.16 -24.91 -8.19
C MET A 73 -1.22 -24.60 -7.11
N SER A 74 -1.79 -25.63 -6.45
CA SER A 74 -2.72 -25.45 -5.33
C SER A 74 -2.11 -24.74 -4.12
N ILE A 75 -0.79 -24.76 -3.92
CA ILE A 75 -0.15 -24.08 -2.78
C ILE A 75 -0.22 -22.55 -2.95
N VAL A 76 0.01 -22.04 -4.17
CA VAL A 76 -0.01 -20.60 -4.46
C VAL A 76 -1.43 -20.05 -4.57
N GLU A 77 -2.39 -20.92 -4.85
CA GLU A 77 -3.83 -20.63 -4.82
C GLU A 77 -4.43 -20.67 -3.39
N SER A 78 -3.66 -21.09 -2.38
CA SER A 78 -4.12 -21.15 -0.99
C SER A 78 -4.23 -19.75 -0.37
N GLN A 79 -5.24 -19.54 0.50
CA GLN A 79 -5.41 -18.23 1.15
C GLN A 79 -4.18 -17.77 1.96
N PRO A 80 -3.48 -18.61 2.74
CA PRO A 80 -2.28 -18.17 3.46
C PRO A 80 -1.17 -17.64 2.52
N PHE A 81 -0.98 -18.26 1.36
CA PHE A 81 -0.01 -17.78 0.36
C PHE A 81 -0.46 -16.47 -0.29
N ILE A 82 -1.76 -16.35 -0.61
CA ILE A 82 -2.35 -15.12 -1.15
C ILE A 82 -2.24 -13.96 -0.16
N GLU A 83 -2.48 -14.21 1.13
CA GLU A 83 -2.33 -13.23 2.21
C GLU A 83 -0.86 -12.80 2.39
N LEU A 84 0.09 -13.74 2.33
CA LEU A 84 1.53 -13.45 2.35
C LEU A 84 1.93 -12.51 1.20
N VAL A 85 1.57 -12.83 -0.05
CA VAL A 85 1.92 -11.99 -1.20
C VAL A 85 1.23 -10.62 -1.12
N LYS A 86 -0.03 -10.55 -0.69
CA LYS A 86 -0.73 -9.26 -0.48
C LYS A 86 -0.12 -8.44 0.66
N GLY A 87 0.36 -9.07 1.73
CA GLY A 87 1.06 -8.38 2.82
C GLY A 87 2.36 -7.72 2.36
N LEU A 88 3.09 -8.37 1.44
CA LEU A 88 4.33 -7.85 0.86
C LEU A 88 4.10 -6.86 -0.29
N GLN A 89 3.05 -7.07 -1.09
CA GLN A 89 2.74 -6.30 -2.30
C GLN A 89 1.20 -6.14 -2.47
N PRO A 90 0.56 -5.19 -1.75
CA PRO A 90 -0.91 -5.10 -1.67
C PRO A 90 -1.65 -4.87 -2.99
N THR A 91 -0.95 -4.35 -4.01
CA THR A 91 -1.53 -4.03 -5.32
C THR A 91 -1.44 -5.17 -6.33
N LYS A 92 -0.87 -6.32 -5.97
CA LYS A 92 -0.54 -7.42 -6.88
C LYS A 92 -1.48 -8.60 -6.70
N LYS A 93 -1.60 -9.39 -7.76
CA LYS A 93 -2.33 -10.66 -7.77
C LYS A 93 -1.32 -11.81 -7.68
N VAL A 94 -1.77 -12.95 -7.17
CA VAL A 94 -1.02 -14.21 -7.27
C VAL A 94 -1.48 -14.95 -8.52
N LEU A 95 -0.54 -15.63 -9.18
CA LEU A 95 -0.85 -16.53 -10.30
C LEU A 95 -1.82 -17.64 -9.87
N SER A 96 -2.64 -18.09 -10.82
CA SER A 96 -3.55 -19.23 -10.63
C SER A 96 -3.60 -20.06 -11.92
N ARG A 97 -4.06 -21.31 -11.83
CA ARG A 97 -4.24 -22.20 -13.00
C ARG A 97 -5.17 -21.59 -14.06
N LYS A 98 -6.16 -20.81 -13.63
CA LYS A 98 -7.07 -20.07 -14.53
C LYS A 98 -6.36 -18.97 -15.33
N THR A 99 -5.26 -18.44 -14.80
CA THR A 99 -4.44 -17.40 -15.44
C THR A 99 -3.45 -17.99 -16.46
N LEU A 100 -3.06 -19.26 -16.29
CA LEU A 100 -2.08 -19.94 -17.15
C LEU A 100 -2.73 -20.66 -18.34
N ASN A 101 -3.99 -21.10 -18.20
CA ASN A 101 -4.70 -21.88 -19.21
C ASN A 101 -5.69 -21.03 -20.05
N GLY A 102 -5.45 -19.71 -20.17
CA GLY A 102 -6.33 -18.75 -20.83
C GLY A 102 -5.70 -18.10 -22.05
#